data_AF-A0A656K0D4-F1
#
_entry.id   AF-A0A656K0D4-F1
#
_cell.length_a   1.000
_cell.length_b   1.000
_cell.length_c   1.000
_cell.angle_alpha   90.00
_cell.angle_beta   90.00
_cell.angle_gamma   90.00
#
_symmetry.space_group_name_H-M   'P 1'
#
loop_
_entity.id
_entity.type
_entity.pdbx_description
1 polymer ?
#
loop_
_entity_poly.entity_id
_entity_poly.type
_entity_poly.pdbx_seq_one_letter_code
_entity_poly.pdbx_strand_id
1 'polypeptide(L)'
;MALPYADLFWTSVLSVIIGFVLASAFSAIVVYAQELVPGNVGMIAGIFFGLMFGFGGIGAALLGYLADSHGILFVYTLCSYLPLLGILAILLPRTK
;
A
#
# COMPACT_ATOMS: atom_id res chain seq x y z
N MET A 1 5.82 -8.71 8.35
CA MET A 1 6.84 -9.36 9.19
C MET A 1 6.37 -10.68 9.82
N ALA A 2 5.15 -10.77 10.35
CA ALA A 2 4.64 -12.02 10.97
C ALA A 2 3.87 -12.98 10.02
N LEU A 3 3.45 -12.51 8.84
CA LEU A 3 2.62 -13.25 7.88
C LEU A 3 3.19 -14.60 7.35
N PRO A 4 4.49 -14.78 7.06
CA PRO A 4 4.97 -16.05 6.50
C PRO A 4 5.06 -17.20 7.52
N TYR A 5 4.90 -16.93 8.81
CA TYR A 5 4.97 -17.92 9.90
C TYR A 5 3.61 -18.15 10.59
N ALA A 6 2.55 -17.51 10.09
CA ALA A 6 1.23 -17.55 10.69
C ALA A 6 0.34 -18.58 10.00
N ASP A 7 -0.36 -19.41 10.78
CA ASP A 7 -1.40 -20.32 10.27
C ASP A 7 -2.44 -19.57 9.42
N LEU A 8 -3.15 -20.31 8.55
CA LEU A 8 -4.11 -19.75 7.59
C LEU A 8 -5.16 -18.82 8.26
N PHE A 9 -5.54 -19.15 9.50
CA PHE A 9 -6.43 -18.33 10.33
C PHE A 9 -5.82 -16.98 10.71
N TRP A 10 -4.56 -16.93 11.13
CA TRP A 10 -3.89 -15.69 11.52
C TRP A 10 -3.52 -14.83 10.32
N THR A 11 -3.20 -15.44 9.18
CA THR A 11 -2.97 -14.73 7.92
C THR A 11 -4.19 -13.94 7.47
N SER A 12 -5.40 -14.48 7.63
CA SER A 12 -6.64 -13.76 7.29
C SER A 12 -6.90 -12.60 8.25
N VAL A 13 -6.78 -12.82 9.57
CA VAL A 13 -6.96 -11.78 10.58
C VAL A 13 -5.98 -10.62 10.39
N LEU A 14 -4.69 -10.93 10.19
CA LEU A 14 -3.68 -9.89 9.94
C LEU A 14 -3.97 -9.12 8.64
N SER A 15 -4.41 -9.80 7.59
CA SER A 15 -4.75 -9.14 6.32
C SER A 15 -5.92 -8.16 6.47
N VAL A 16 -6.93 -8.51 7.27
CA VAL A 16 -8.04 -7.60 7.60
C VAL A 16 -7.52 -6.36 8.34
N ILE A 17 -6.66 -6.54 9.34
CA ILE A 17 -6.09 -5.41 10.11
C ILE A 17 -5.25 -4.51 9.20
N ILE A 18 -4.39 -5.10 8.35
CA ILE A 18 -3.57 -4.35 7.40
C ILE A 18 -4.46 -3.57 6.43
N GLY A 19 -5.48 -4.21 5.86
CA GLY A 19 -6.45 -3.56 4.97
C GLY A 19 -7.17 -2.40 5.64
N PHE A 20 -7.58 -2.57 6.90
CA PHE A 20 -8.21 -1.51 7.68
C PHE A 20 -7.28 -0.31 7.92
N VAL A 21 -6.03 -0.56 8.31
CA VAL A 21 -5.03 0.50 8.51
C VAL A 21 -4.74 1.25 7.21
N LEU A 22 -4.55 0.52 6.09
CA LEU A 22 -4.32 1.11 4.79
C LEU A 22 -5.50 1.96 4.32
N ALA A 23 -6.74 1.48 4.52
CA ALA A 23 -7.95 2.24 4.20
C ALA A 23 -8.05 3.55 5.00
N SER A 24 -7.65 3.52 6.28
CA SER A 24 -7.63 4.72 7.13
C SER A 24 -6.55 5.72 6.69
N ALA A 25 -5.34 5.26 6.41
CA ALA A 25 -4.23 6.12 5.98
C ALA A 25 -4.50 6.77 4.62
N PHE A 26 -5.17 6.06 3.72
CA PHE A 26 -5.48 6.53 2.37
C PHE A 26 -6.24 7.85 2.35
N SER A 27 -7.31 7.95 3.16
CA SER A 27 -8.13 9.16 3.25
C SER A 27 -7.29 10.38 3.66
N ALA A 28 -6.44 10.23 4.68
CA ALA A 28 -5.60 11.32 5.17
C ALA A 28 -4.56 11.78 4.13
N ILE A 29 -3.95 10.86 3.38
CA ILE A 29 -2.95 11.19 2.34
C ILE A 29 -3.58 12.01 1.22
N VAL A 30 -4.77 11.63 0.75
CA VAL A 30 -5.46 12.34 -0.33
C VAL A 30 -5.87 13.73 0.13
N VAL A 31 -6.44 13.86 1.33
CA VAL A 31 -6.83 15.17 1.89
C VAL A 31 -5.61 16.07 2.06
N TYR A 32 -4.51 15.56 2.61
CA TYR A 32 -3.28 16.33 2.77
C TYR A 32 -2.71 16.84 1.43
N ALA A 33 -2.73 16.00 0.40
CA ALA A 33 -2.30 16.41 -0.94
C ALA A 33 -3.21 17.50 -1.54
N GLN A 34 -4.51 17.40 -1.29
CA GLN A 34 -5.50 18.40 -1.73
C GLN A 34 -5.29 19.75 -1.00
N GLU A 35 -4.95 19.72 0.28
CA GLU A 35 -4.65 20.92 1.08
C GLU A 35 -3.34 21.61 0.63
N LEU A 36 -2.36 20.87 0.12
CA LEU A 36 -1.09 21.44 -0.36
C LEU A 36 -1.23 22.30 -1.63
N VAL A 37 -2.24 22.05 -2.46
CA VAL A 37 -2.50 22.81 -3.71
C VAL A 37 -3.96 23.24 -3.77
N PRO A 38 -4.35 24.24 -2.96
CA PRO A 38 -5.71 24.73 -2.92
C PRO A 38 -6.07 25.35 -4.29
N GLY A 39 -7.14 24.84 -4.91
CA GLY A 39 -7.64 25.29 -6.21
C GLY A 39 -7.71 24.18 -7.28
N ASN A 40 -6.86 23.16 -7.18
CA ASN A 40 -6.79 22.06 -8.16
C ASN A 40 -7.13 20.69 -7.53
N VAL A 41 -8.09 20.66 -6.61
CA VAL A 41 -8.48 19.46 -5.83
C VAL A 41 -8.83 18.27 -6.73
N GLY A 42 -9.55 18.51 -7.83
CA GLY A 42 -9.93 17.48 -8.79
C GLY A 42 -8.75 16.89 -9.57
N MET A 43 -7.77 17.71 -9.96
CA MET A 43 -6.56 17.25 -10.65
C MET A 43 -5.70 16.38 -9.72
N ILE A 44 -5.51 16.79 -8.46
CA ILE A 44 -4.75 16.01 -7.48
C ILE A 44 -5.45 14.69 -7.18
N ALA A 45 -6.76 14.71 -6.93
CA ALA A 45 -7.52 13.48 -6.73
C ALA A 45 -7.35 12.54 -7.94
N GLY A 46 -7.54 13.04 -9.15
CA GLY A 46 -7.40 12.26 -10.39
C GLY A 46 -6.02 11.64 -10.57
N ILE A 47 -4.93 12.38 -10.29
CA ILE A 47 -3.57 11.88 -10.40
C ILE A 47 -3.28 10.81 -9.33
N PHE A 48 -3.68 11.05 -8.07
CA PHE A 48 -3.47 10.08 -6.98
C PHE A 48 -4.22 8.78 -7.25
N PHE A 49 -5.54 8.85 -7.47
CA PHE A 49 -6.34 7.66 -7.76
C PHE A 49 -5.85 6.97 -9.04
N GLY A 50 -5.59 7.71 -10.12
CA GLY A 50 -5.12 7.15 -11.39
C GLY A 50 -3.78 6.42 -11.28
N LEU A 51 -2.78 7.04 -10.67
CA LEU A 51 -1.47 6.41 -10.46
C LEU A 51 -1.56 5.23 -9.49
N MET A 52 -2.31 5.34 -8.40
CA MET A 52 -2.47 4.26 -7.42
C MET A 52 -3.14 3.03 -8.03
N PHE A 53 -4.20 3.19 -8.82
CA PHE A 53 -4.82 2.07 -9.52
C PHE A 53 -3.91 1.51 -10.64
N GLY A 54 -3.19 2.38 -11.36
CA GLY A 54 -2.23 1.95 -12.38
C GLY A 54 -1.11 1.08 -11.80
N PHE A 55 -0.41 1.57 -10.76
CA PHE A 55 0.62 0.80 -10.06
C PHE A 55 0.05 -0.42 -9.34
N GLY A 56 -1.16 -0.33 -8.78
CA GLY A 56 -1.85 -1.46 -8.16
C GLY A 56 -2.10 -2.60 -9.15
N GLY A 57 -2.57 -2.29 -10.36
CA GLY A 57 -2.78 -3.29 -11.42
C GLY A 57 -1.49 -3.94 -11.91
N ILE A 58 -0.46 -3.13 -12.20
CA ILE A 58 0.85 -3.64 -12.63
C ILE A 58 1.49 -4.49 -11.53
N GLY A 59 1.45 -4.02 -10.28
CA GLY A 59 1.96 -4.74 -9.12
C GLY A 59 1.23 -6.06 -8.88
N ALA A 60 -0.10 -6.09 -9.01
CA ALA A 60 -0.88 -7.31 -8.88
C ALA A 60 -0.53 -8.34 -9.97
N ALA A 61 -0.35 -7.91 -11.22
CA ALA A 61 0.06 -8.78 -12.31
C ALA A 61 1.48 -9.36 -12.08
N LEU A 62 2.43 -8.51 -11.67
CA LEU A 62 3.81 -8.94 -11.36
C LEU A 62 3.88 -9.91 -10.18
N LEU A 63 3.21 -9.59 -9.08
CA LEU A 63 3.18 -10.44 -7.89
C LEU A 63 2.43 -11.75 -8.14
N GLY A 64 1.36 -11.72 -8.94
CA GLY A 64 0.64 -12.91 -9.39
C GLY A 64 1.52 -13.85 -10.20
N TYR A 65 2.22 -13.32 -11.22
CA TYR A 65 3.19 -14.10 -12.00
C TYR A 65 4.33 -14.67 -11.13
N LEU A 66 4.80 -13.90 -10.15
CA LEU A 66 5.82 -14.35 -9.21
C LEU A 66 5.29 -15.43 -8.26
N ALA A 67 4.01 -15.36 -7.88
CA ALA A 67 3.34 -16.39 -7.08
C ALA A 67 3.22 -17.71 -7.86
N ASP A 68 2.89 -17.65 -9.15
CA ASP A 68 2.76 -18.83 -10.00
C ASP A 68 4.11 -19.53 -10.23
N SER A 69 5.20 -18.75 -10.31
CA SER A 69 6.55 -19.29 -10.60
C SER A 69 7.34 -19.70 -9.35
N HIS A 70 7.27 -18.94 -8.26
CA HIS A 70 8.10 -19.14 -7.05
C HIS A 70 7.28 -19.51 -5.81
N GLY A 71 5.94 -19.56 -5.92
CA GLY A 71 5.02 -19.93 -4.85
C GLY A 71 4.59 -18.74 -3.97
N ILE A 72 3.43 -18.91 -3.33
CA ILE A 72 2.80 -17.87 -2.50
C ILE A 72 3.64 -17.48 -1.27
N LEU A 73 4.41 -18.43 -0.70
CA LEU A 73 5.28 -18.21 0.47
C LEU A 73 6.43 -17.25 0.16
N PHE A 74 7.00 -17.33 -1.05
CA PHE A 74 8.03 -16.40 -1.51
C PHE A 74 7.48 -14.99 -1.66
N VAL A 75 6.28 -14.86 -2.25
CA VAL A 75 5.59 -13.57 -2.38
C VAL A 75 5.25 -12.97 -1.03
N TYR A 76 4.76 -13.75 -0.06
CA TYR A 76 4.52 -13.27 1.30
C TYR A 76 5.79 -12.77 1.98
N THR A 77 6.92 -13.47 1.78
CA THR A 77 8.22 -13.05 2.31
C THR A 77 8.67 -11.74 1.68
N LEU A 78 8.52 -11.59 0.37
CA LEU A 78 8.85 -10.36 -0.35
C LEU A 78 7.98 -9.18 0.11
N CYS A 79 6.66 -9.38 0.17
CA CYS A 79 5.70 -8.38 0.64
C CYS A 79 5.91 -7.98 2.10
N SER A 80 6.52 -8.86 2.92
CA SER A 80 6.87 -8.53 4.30
C SER A 80 7.95 -7.43 4.41
N TYR A 81 8.76 -7.21 3.36
CA TYR A 81 9.76 -6.14 3.31
C TYR A 81 9.22 -4.83 2.74
N LEU A 82 8.10 -4.83 2.00
CA LEU A 82 7.50 -3.61 1.43
C LEU A 82 7.23 -2.51 2.48
N PRO A 83 6.79 -2.80 3.73
CA PRO A 83 6.64 -1.79 4.76
C PRO A 83 7.91 -0.99 5.09
N LEU A 84 9.12 -1.52 4.82
CA LEU A 84 10.37 -0.78 5.01
C LEU A 84 10.46 0.43 4.07
N LEU A 85 9.83 0.38 2.89
CA LEU A 85 9.74 1.56 2.02
C LEU A 85 8.95 2.70 2.69
N GLY A 86 8.05 2.37 3.62
CA GLY A 86 7.33 3.36 4.44
C GLY A 86 8.25 4.19 5.33
N ILE A 87 9.47 3.75 5.62
CA ILE A 87 10.47 4.55 6.34
C ILE A 87 10.84 5.82 5.57
N LEU A 88 10.74 5.79 4.23
CA LEU A 88 10.95 6.98 3.39
C LEU A 88 9.93 8.09 3.70
N ALA A 89 8.76 7.76 4.27
CA ALA A 89 7.79 8.76 4.72
C ALA A 89 8.27 9.59 5.92
N ILE A 90 9.36 9.21 6.61
CA ILE A 90 9.99 10.07 7.62
C ILE A 90 10.56 11.35 6.99
N LEU A 91 10.91 11.30 5.69
CA LEU A 91 11.41 12.45 4.94
C LEU A 91 10.29 13.44 4.57
N LEU A 92 9.00 13.09 4.76
CA LEU A 92 7.91 13.99 4.44
C LEU A 92 7.96 15.22 5.38
N PRO A 93 7.91 16.45 4.84
CA PRO A 93 7.90 17.65 5.65
C PRO A 93 6.68 17.66 6.57
N ARG A 94 6.92 17.82 7.88
CA ARG A 94 5.85 18.02 8.85
C ARG A 94 5.17 19.35 8.59
N THR A 95 3.93 19.33 8.11
CA THR A 95 3.08 20.52 8.10
C THR A 95 2.62 20.80 9.52
N LYS A 96 2.77 22.06 9.94
CA LYS A 96 2.14 22.63 11.13
C LYS A 96 0.71 23.05 10.80
#